data_AF-A0A1M6VF50-F1
#
_entry.id   AF-A0A1M6VF50-F1
#
_cell.length_a   1.000
_cell.length_b   1.000
_cell.length_c   1.000
_cell.angle_alpha   90.00
_cell.angle_beta   90.00
_cell.angle_gamma   90.00
#
_symmetry.space_group_name_H-M   'P 1'
#
loop_
_entity.id
_entity.type
_entity.pdbx_description
1 polymer ?
#
loop_
_entity_poly.entity_id
_entity_poly.type
_entity_poly.pdbx_seq_one_letter_code
_entity_poly.pdbx_strand_id
1 'polypeptide(L)'
;MKTNFWKKCLLAFGMILFMTVLLPPLLGNNTVASASTVNDDQNSIKLNVKSKSLVKDATFNLKLYNVTESQKVSYKSGDSSVATVDDSGLVTAANYGTTTITVTVKEGIKTAASLVCDITVGPSALSVKLTKSELTLVVGDKTSLTAILKPNNTVEEARFWSNDSTIAAVSIGGRISARSAGVTYIFAAIGNGKYDYCKVTVVEKPDVTPTESAQ
;
A
#
# COMPACT_ATOMS: atom_id res chain seq x y z
N MET A 1 26.60 -32.23 -7.72
CA MET A 1 26.91 -32.98 -6.49
C MET A 1 27.86 -32.14 -5.64
N LYS A 2 27.61 -32.13 -4.33
CA LYS A 2 28.27 -31.41 -3.22
C LYS A 2 29.77 -31.13 -3.40
N THR A 3 30.23 -29.95 -2.97
CA THR A 3 31.14 -29.84 -1.80
C THR A 3 31.29 -28.39 -1.31
N ASN A 4 30.93 -28.25 -0.04
CA ASN A 4 31.14 -27.20 0.95
C ASN A 4 32.50 -26.46 0.90
N PHE A 5 32.48 -25.15 1.16
CA PHE A 5 33.62 -24.44 1.76
C PHE A 5 33.12 -23.40 2.78
N TRP A 6 33.01 -23.83 4.03
CA TRP A 6 32.64 -23.01 5.18
C TRP A 6 33.83 -22.91 6.13
N LYS A 7 33.97 -21.72 6.74
CA LYS A 7 34.79 -21.33 7.91
C LYS A 7 36.25 -20.95 7.63
N LYS A 8 36.60 -19.71 7.96
CA LYS A 8 37.24 -19.31 9.24
C LYS A 8 37.83 -17.90 9.09
N CYS A 9 37.41 -16.94 9.92
CA CYS A 9 38.27 -15.82 10.30
C CYS A 9 37.90 -15.41 11.73
N LEU A 10 38.74 -15.83 12.67
CA LEU A 10 38.69 -15.55 14.10
C LEU A 10 40.12 -15.18 14.50
N LEU A 11 40.31 -14.01 15.13
CA LEU A 11 41.46 -13.51 15.93
C LEU A 11 41.19 -12.00 16.12
N ALA A 12 40.65 -11.49 17.25
CA ALA A 12 41.16 -11.37 18.62
C ALA A 12 42.42 -10.49 18.74
N PHE A 13 42.29 -9.32 19.41
CA PHE A 13 43.14 -8.76 20.49
C PHE A 13 42.95 -7.23 20.61
N GLY A 14 42.76 -6.70 21.83
CA GLY A 14 42.82 -5.26 22.09
C GLY A 14 42.07 -4.74 23.31
N MET A 15 42.47 -5.18 24.50
CA MET A 15 42.04 -4.70 25.82
C MET A 15 42.61 -3.29 26.10
N ILE A 16 41.76 -2.26 26.28
CA ILE A 16 42.14 -0.98 26.94
C ILE A 16 41.05 -0.56 27.92
N LEU A 17 41.53 -0.14 29.08
CA LEU A 17 40.90 0.04 30.38
C LEU A 17 40.46 1.50 30.60
N PHE A 18 39.28 1.68 31.23
CA PHE A 18 38.87 2.77 32.13
C PHE A 18 39.00 4.26 31.70
N MET A 19 37.85 4.91 31.50
CA MET A 19 37.60 6.28 31.99
C MET A 19 36.08 6.51 32.11
N THR A 20 35.56 6.33 33.33
CA THR A 20 34.17 6.58 33.69
C THR A 20 33.92 8.08 33.82
N VAL A 21 33.24 8.67 32.84
CA VAL A 21 32.65 10.01 32.99
C VAL A 21 31.35 9.87 33.79
N LEU A 22 31.39 10.43 35.00
CA LEU A 22 30.27 10.57 35.92
C LEU A 22 29.27 11.59 35.35
N LEU A 23 28.21 11.14 34.68
CA LEU A 23 27.07 11.99 34.33
C LEU A 23 26.13 12.13 35.54
N PRO A 24 25.80 13.35 36.00
CA PRO A 24 24.78 13.55 37.01
C PRO A 24 23.38 13.20 36.47
N PRO A 25 22.46 12.71 37.33
CA PRO A 25 21.14 12.28 36.91
C PRO A 25 20.27 13.49 36.54
N LEU A 26 19.97 13.64 35.25
CA LEU A 26 18.88 14.50 34.80
C LEU A 26 17.55 13.81 35.10
N LEU A 27 16.97 14.16 36.25
CA LEU A 27 15.54 14.07 36.51
C LEU A 27 14.83 15.01 35.53
N GLY A 28 14.19 14.42 34.53
CA GLY A 28 13.40 15.13 33.53
C GLY A 28 12.32 14.22 32.98
N ASN A 29 11.21 14.17 33.71
CA ASN A 29 9.88 13.69 33.34
C ASN A 29 9.76 12.72 32.16
N ASN A 30 9.53 11.45 32.50
CA ASN A 30 8.76 10.53 31.67
C ASN A 30 7.31 11.03 31.61
N THR A 31 7.01 12.00 30.76
CA THR A 31 5.74 11.93 30.05
C THR A 31 5.93 10.87 28.99
N VAL A 32 5.57 9.64 29.36
CA VAL A 32 5.09 8.69 28.37
C VAL A 32 3.98 9.42 27.62
N ALA A 33 4.33 10.04 26.48
CA ALA A 33 3.39 10.14 25.40
C ALA A 33 3.02 8.68 25.15
N SER A 34 1.88 8.26 25.71
CA SER A 34 1.21 7.05 25.30
C SER A 34 1.08 7.18 23.79
N ALA A 35 2.04 6.61 23.06
CA ALA A 35 1.78 6.11 21.75
C ALA A 35 0.56 5.25 21.97
N SER A 36 -0.59 5.75 21.52
CA SER A 36 -1.85 5.06 21.59
C SER A 36 -1.55 3.69 21.01
N THR A 37 -1.45 2.70 21.88
CA THR A 37 -1.32 1.33 21.47
C THR A 37 -2.62 1.08 20.73
N VAL A 38 -2.56 1.14 19.40
CA VAL A 38 -3.51 0.43 18.57
C VAL A 38 -3.22 -1.04 18.86
N ASN A 39 -3.68 -1.49 20.02
CA ASN A 39 -3.92 -2.87 20.29
C ASN A 39 -5.15 -3.18 19.43
N ASP A 40 -4.92 -3.36 18.13
CA ASP A 40 -5.87 -4.03 17.25
C ASP A 40 -6.11 -5.37 17.93
N ASP A 41 -7.22 -5.46 18.67
CA ASP A 41 -7.67 -6.66 19.36
C ASP A 41 -7.60 -7.78 18.33
N GLN A 42 -6.52 -8.56 18.34
CA GLN A 42 -6.32 -9.64 17.37
C GLN A 42 -7.39 -10.72 17.52
N ASN A 43 -8.17 -10.67 18.60
CA ASN A 43 -9.32 -11.51 18.88
C ASN A 43 -10.69 -10.87 18.57
N SER A 44 -10.73 -9.63 18.08
CA SER A 44 -11.99 -8.99 17.69
C SER A 44 -12.50 -9.56 16.36
N ILE A 45 -13.83 -9.75 16.26
CA ILE A 45 -14.47 -10.16 15.01
C ILE A 45 -14.25 -9.05 13.96
N LYS A 46 -13.64 -9.40 12.82
CA LYS A 46 -13.28 -8.41 11.79
C LYS A 46 -13.44 -8.94 10.36
N LEU A 47 -13.69 -8.02 9.43
CA LEU A 47 -13.69 -8.28 7.99
C LEU A 47 -12.28 -8.17 7.40
N ASN A 48 -12.03 -8.85 6.29
CA ASN A 48 -10.80 -8.67 5.51
C ASN A 48 -10.67 -7.26 4.91
N VAL A 49 -11.78 -6.59 4.62
CA VAL A 49 -11.83 -5.22 4.11
C VAL A 49 -13.07 -4.50 4.62
N LYS A 50 -12.96 -3.17 4.78
CA LYS A 50 -14.11 -2.29 5.09
C LYS A 50 -14.75 -1.68 3.84
N SER A 51 -14.04 -1.70 2.72
CA SER A 51 -14.58 -1.27 1.44
C SER A 51 -13.95 -2.07 0.31
N LYS A 52 -14.68 -2.19 -0.79
CA LYS A 52 -14.22 -2.87 -1.99
C LYS A 52 -14.81 -2.25 -3.24
N SER A 53 -13.94 -2.01 -4.21
CA SER A 53 -14.27 -1.61 -5.56
C SER A 53 -14.22 -2.83 -6.48
N LEU A 54 -15.27 -3.03 -7.30
CA LEU A 54 -15.43 -4.17 -8.20
C LEU A 54 -15.89 -3.73 -9.58
N VAL A 55 -15.27 -4.31 -10.62
CA VAL A 55 -15.83 -4.24 -11.96
C VAL A 55 -17.15 -5.00 -12.00
N LYS A 56 -18.12 -4.54 -12.79
CA LYS A 56 -19.38 -5.27 -13.01
C LYS A 56 -19.12 -6.76 -13.32
N ASP A 57 -19.97 -7.63 -12.77
CA ASP A 57 -19.92 -9.09 -12.87
C ASP A 57 -18.72 -9.75 -12.15
N ALA A 58 -17.82 -8.97 -11.54
CA ALA A 58 -16.75 -9.51 -10.71
C ALA A 58 -17.28 -10.00 -9.36
N THR A 59 -16.59 -10.99 -8.80
CA THR A 59 -16.87 -11.54 -7.48
C THR A 59 -15.77 -11.25 -6.48
N PHE A 60 -16.12 -11.14 -5.20
CA PHE A 60 -15.18 -10.95 -4.11
C PHE A 60 -15.61 -11.73 -2.87
N ASN A 61 -14.68 -12.46 -2.27
CA ASN A 61 -14.95 -13.18 -1.03
C ASN A 61 -14.72 -12.26 0.17
N LEU A 62 -15.83 -11.84 0.79
CA LEU A 62 -15.83 -11.06 2.03
C LEU A 62 -15.60 -12.02 3.20
N LYS A 63 -14.36 -12.05 3.69
CA LYS A 63 -13.96 -12.97 4.75
C LYS A 63 -14.17 -12.34 6.11
N LEU A 64 -14.68 -13.15 7.03
CA LEU A 64 -14.87 -12.82 8.42
C LEU A 64 -13.87 -13.63 9.26
N TYR A 65 -13.18 -12.95 10.18
CA TYR A 65 -12.17 -13.54 11.05
C TYR A 65 -12.63 -13.54 12.51
N ASN A 66 -12.04 -14.43 13.31
CA ASN A 66 -12.25 -14.55 14.75
C ASN A 66 -13.69 -14.89 15.16
N VAL A 67 -14.34 -15.74 14.36
CA VAL A 67 -15.70 -16.26 14.62
C VAL A 67 -15.60 -17.70 15.12
N THR A 68 -16.44 -18.07 16.07
CA THR A 68 -16.50 -19.43 16.64
C THR A 68 -17.61 -20.24 15.97
N GLU A 69 -17.56 -21.58 16.07
CA GLU A 69 -18.59 -22.47 15.49
C GLU A 69 -19.98 -22.28 16.14
N SER A 70 -20.03 -21.78 17.38
CA SER A 70 -21.29 -21.45 18.08
C SER A 70 -21.97 -20.19 17.54
N GLN A 71 -21.25 -19.37 16.78
CA GLN A 71 -21.75 -18.09 16.27
C GLN A 71 -22.42 -18.28 14.91
N LYS A 72 -23.59 -17.67 14.76
CA LYS A 72 -24.33 -17.66 13.50
C LYS A 72 -24.02 -16.38 12.73
N VAL A 73 -23.55 -16.53 11.49
CA VAL A 73 -23.23 -15.42 10.60
C VAL A 73 -24.33 -15.28 9.55
N SER A 74 -24.74 -14.05 9.29
CA SER A 74 -25.66 -13.72 8.20
C SER A 74 -25.21 -12.47 7.46
N TYR A 75 -25.37 -12.47 6.15
CA TYR A 75 -25.02 -11.37 5.26
C TYR A 75 -26.29 -10.72 4.71
N LYS A 76 -26.24 -9.41 4.47
CA LYS A 76 -27.32 -8.67 3.84
C LYS A 76 -26.75 -7.56 2.96
N SER A 77 -27.20 -7.50 1.71
CA SER A 77 -26.96 -6.34 0.86
C SER A 77 -27.93 -5.21 1.18
N GLY A 78 -27.43 -3.98 1.22
CA GLY A 78 -28.24 -2.77 1.29
C GLY A 78 -28.99 -2.48 -0.01
N ASP A 79 -28.47 -2.94 -1.14
CA ASP A 79 -29.07 -2.82 -2.46
C ASP A 79 -28.57 -3.96 -3.36
N SER A 80 -29.42 -4.98 -3.53
CA SER A 80 -29.13 -6.15 -4.36
C SER A 80 -29.10 -5.87 -5.85
N SER A 81 -29.60 -4.71 -6.30
CA SER A 81 -29.46 -4.28 -7.69
C SER A 81 -28.03 -3.84 -7.99
N VAL A 82 -27.28 -3.34 -6.99
CA VAL A 82 -25.87 -2.92 -7.14
C VAL A 82 -24.92 -4.08 -6.85
N ALA A 83 -25.08 -4.77 -5.73
CA ALA A 83 -24.27 -5.95 -5.41
C ALA A 83 -25.06 -6.95 -4.54
N THR A 84 -24.89 -8.24 -4.82
CA THR A 84 -25.45 -9.33 -4.02
C THR A 84 -24.38 -9.97 -3.16
N VAL A 85 -24.80 -10.69 -2.13
CA VAL A 85 -23.93 -11.51 -1.28
C VAL A 85 -24.66 -12.81 -0.96
N ASP A 86 -23.96 -13.93 -1.03
CA ASP A 86 -24.52 -15.24 -0.64
C ASP A 86 -24.21 -15.59 0.83
N ASP A 87 -24.71 -16.74 1.29
CA ASP A 87 -24.53 -17.21 2.67
C ASP A 87 -23.07 -17.54 3.01
N SER A 88 -22.20 -17.70 2.00
CA SER A 88 -20.77 -17.94 2.17
C SER A 88 -19.95 -16.65 2.25
N GLY A 89 -20.57 -15.48 2.02
CA GLY A 89 -19.89 -14.19 1.92
C GLY A 89 -19.30 -13.90 0.54
N LEU A 90 -19.71 -14.63 -0.50
CA LEU A 90 -19.33 -14.31 -1.88
C LEU A 90 -20.17 -13.13 -2.37
N VAL A 91 -19.53 -11.98 -2.51
CA VAL A 91 -20.12 -10.75 -3.06
C VAL A 91 -20.03 -10.80 -4.58
N THR A 92 -21.15 -10.54 -5.27
CA THR A 92 -21.21 -10.44 -6.74
C THR A 92 -21.64 -9.03 -7.15
N ALA A 93 -20.83 -8.36 -7.97
CA ALA A 93 -21.13 -7.03 -8.48
C ALA A 93 -22.17 -7.10 -9.62
N ALA A 94 -23.29 -6.38 -9.50
CA ALA A 94 -24.43 -6.46 -10.42
C ALA A 94 -24.55 -5.22 -11.32
N ASN A 95 -24.95 -4.06 -10.78
CA ASN A 95 -25.05 -2.80 -11.53
C ASN A 95 -24.14 -1.74 -10.96
N TYR A 96 -23.79 -0.74 -11.78
CA TYR A 96 -22.97 0.39 -11.35
C TYR A 96 -23.64 1.17 -10.22
N GLY A 97 -22.86 1.55 -9.22
CA GLY A 97 -23.36 2.26 -8.06
C GLY A 97 -22.57 1.92 -6.81
N THR A 98 -23.11 2.37 -5.67
CA THR A 98 -22.54 2.11 -4.36
C THR A 98 -23.60 1.47 -3.47
N THR A 99 -23.23 0.44 -2.73
CA THR A 99 -24.07 -0.20 -1.72
C THR A 99 -23.23 -0.66 -0.55
N THR A 100 -23.86 -1.22 0.48
CA THR A 100 -23.16 -1.78 1.63
C THR A 100 -23.55 -3.24 1.82
N ILE A 101 -22.60 -4.06 2.27
CA ILE A 101 -22.86 -5.40 2.78
C ILE A 101 -22.75 -5.35 4.30
N THR A 102 -23.85 -5.67 4.97
CA THR A 102 -23.89 -5.80 6.43
C THR A 102 -23.69 -7.26 6.81
N VAL A 103 -22.77 -7.51 7.73
CA VAL A 103 -22.48 -8.82 8.30
C VAL A 103 -22.87 -8.81 9.77
N THR A 104 -23.82 -9.66 10.14
CA THR A 104 -24.28 -9.80 11.52
C THR A 104 -23.81 -11.13 12.08
N VAL A 105 -23.18 -11.08 13.25
CA VAL A 105 -22.76 -12.26 14.01
C VAL A 105 -23.59 -12.35 15.28
N LYS A 106 -24.28 -13.47 15.46
CA LYS A 106 -25.09 -13.75 16.64
C LYS A 106 -24.50 -14.86 17.49
N GLU A 107 -24.56 -14.69 18.80
CA GLU A 107 -24.28 -15.71 19.79
C GLU A 107 -25.58 -15.95 20.58
N GLY A 108 -26.30 -17.02 20.20
CA GLY A 108 -27.68 -17.22 20.65
C GLY A 108 -28.60 -16.09 20.20
N ILE A 109 -29.22 -15.38 21.16
CA ILE A 109 -30.11 -14.24 20.91
C ILE A 109 -29.37 -12.89 20.88
N LYS A 110 -28.10 -12.85 21.29
CA LYS A 110 -27.31 -11.62 21.36
C LYS A 110 -26.59 -11.37 20.05
N THR A 111 -26.53 -10.10 19.63
CA THR A 111 -25.64 -9.68 18.54
C THR A 111 -24.24 -9.52 19.09
N ALA A 112 -23.32 -10.40 18.69
CA ALA A 112 -21.91 -10.35 19.08
C ALA A 112 -21.14 -9.28 18.28
N ALA A 113 -21.46 -9.14 16.99
CA ALA A 113 -20.90 -8.10 16.14
C ALA A 113 -21.85 -7.72 14.99
N SER A 114 -21.74 -6.47 14.54
CA SER A 114 -22.37 -5.99 13.31
C SER A 114 -21.33 -5.17 12.55
N LEU A 115 -20.92 -5.68 11.39
CA LEU A 115 -19.86 -5.09 10.57
C LEU A 115 -20.43 -4.68 9.21
N VAL A 116 -19.80 -3.68 8.60
CA VAL A 116 -20.24 -3.13 7.31
C VAL A 116 -19.06 -3.10 6.35
N CYS A 117 -19.33 -3.46 5.09
CA CYS A 117 -18.40 -3.33 3.98
C CYS A 117 -19.03 -2.47 2.88
N ASP A 118 -18.38 -1.38 2.51
CA ASP A 118 -18.84 -0.52 1.42
C ASP A 118 -18.43 -1.10 0.06
N ILE A 119 -19.38 -1.32 -0.83
CA ILE A 119 -19.14 -1.86 -2.18
C ILE A 119 -19.39 -0.75 -3.20
N THR A 120 -18.41 -0.54 -4.09
CA THR A 120 -18.56 0.33 -5.26
C THR A 120 -18.40 -0.51 -6.52
N VAL A 121 -19.37 -0.43 -7.42
CA VAL A 121 -19.37 -1.14 -8.70
C VAL A 121 -19.22 -0.15 -9.85
N GLY A 122 -18.28 -0.40 -10.74
CA GLY A 122 -18.04 0.44 -11.91
C GLY A 122 -17.65 -0.35 -13.16
N PRO A 123 -17.53 0.34 -14.31
CA PRO A 123 -17.07 -0.25 -15.56
C PRO A 123 -15.57 -0.56 -15.54
N SER A 124 -15.14 -1.46 -16.42
CA SER A 124 -13.73 -1.64 -16.73
C SER A 124 -13.13 -0.40 -17.39
N ALA A 125 -11.85 -0.15 -17.11
CA ALA A 125 -11.04 0.80 -17.82
C ALA A 125 -10.76 0.30 -19.24
N LEU A 126 -10.94 1.18 -20.22
CA LEU A 126 -10.73 0.95 -21.65
C LEU A 126 -9.49 1.65 -22.18
N SER A 127 -8.97 2.66 -21.49
CA SER A 127 -7.71 3.32 -21.84
C SER A 127 -7.03 3.91 -20.61
N VAL A 128 -5.71 4.08 -20.72
CA VAL A 128 -4.86 4.76 -19.75
C VAL A 128 -4.03 5.81 -20.47
N LYS A 129 -3.87 6.99 -19.86
CA LYS A 129 -2.99 8.05 -20.33
C LYS A 129 -2.28 8.70 -19.15
N LEU A 130 -0.96 8.83 -19.22
CA LEU A 130 -0.18 9.53 -18.20
C LEU A 130 -0.34 11.05 -18.35
N THR A 131 -0.32 11.76 -17.23
CA THR A 131 -0.43 13.23 -17.23
C THR A 131 0.77 13.94 -17.86
N LYS A 132 1.91 13.25 -17.96
CA LYS A 132 3.15 13.73 -18.56
C LYS A 132 3.81 12.61 -19.35
N SER A 133 4.30 12.93 -20.54
CA SER A 133 5.10 12.02 -21.37
C SER A 133 6.59 12.09 -21.07
N GLU A 134 7.06 13.19 -20.46
CA GLU A 134 8.45 13.38 -20.05
C GLU A 134 8.56 14.10 -18.70
N LEU A 135 9.62 13.76 -17.95
CA LEU A 135 10.01 14.38 -16.69
C LEU A 135 11.53 14.53 -16.64
N THR A 136 11.99 15.67 -16.12
CA THR A 136 13.38 15.86 -15.72
C THR A 136 13.43 16.09 -14.23
N LEU A 137 14.23 15.32 -13.51
CA LEU A 137 14.36 15.32 -12.07
C LEU A 137 15.83 15.42 -11.67
N VAL A 138 16.11 15.98 -10.49
CA VAL A 138 17.45 15.94 -9.89
C VAL A 138 17.55 14.70 -9.00
N VAL A 139 18.74 14.09 -8.90
CA VAL A 139 19.00 12.99 -7.96
C VAL A 139 18.52 13.38 -6.55
N GLY A 140 17.72 12.50 -5.94
CA GLY A 140 17.08 12.73 -4.63
C GLY A 140 15.66 13.29 -4.69
N ASP A 141 15.22 13.81 -5.85
CA ASP A 141 13.87 14.34 -6.01
C ASP A 141 12.80 13.26 -5.85
N LYS A 142 11.65 13.69 -5.36
CA LYS A 142 10.43 12.88 -5.28
C LYS A 142 9.30 13.63 -5.95
N THR A 143 8.55 12.93 -6.79
CA THR A 143 7.37 13.48 -7.46
C THR A 143 6.29 12.42 -7.60
N SER A 144 5.14 12.79 -8.12
CA SER A 144 4.06 11.85 -8.44
C SER A 144 3.69 11.98 -9.91
N LEU A 145 3.45 10.84 -10.54
CA LEU A 145 2.92 10.73 -11.89
C LEU A 145 1.53 10.12 -11.81
N THR A 146 0.57 10.74 -12.50
CA THR A 146 -0.83 10.35 -12.46
C THR A 146 -1.23 9.73 -13.78
N ALA A 147 -2.06 8.68 -13.70
CA ALA A 147 -2.70 8.07 -14.85
C ALA A 147 -4.18 8.50 -14.89
N ILE A 148 -4.65 8.88 -16.08
CA ILE A 148 -6.05 9.18 -16.36
C ILE A 148 -6.64 7.96 -17.07
N LEU A 149 -7.66 7.36 -16.45
CA LEU A 149 -8.38 6.22 -17.02
C LEU A 149 -9.68 6.68 -17.70
N LYS A 150 -10.06 5.98 -18.78
CA LYS A 150 -11.38 6.12 -19.40
C LYS A 150 -12.10 4.78 -19.45
N PRO A 151 -13.43 4.73 -19.21
CA PRO A 151 -14.25 5.85 -18.77
C PRO A 151 -13.83 6.35 -17.37
N ASN A 152 -14.09 7.62 -17.07
CA ASN A 152 -13.59 8.28 -15.85
C ASN A 152 -14.27 7.80 -14.56
N ASN A 153 -15.38 7.07 -14.68
CA ASN A 153 -16.10 6.42 -13.59
C ASN A 153 -15.68 4.96 -13.39
N THR A 154 -14.59 4.49 -14.03
CA THR A 154 -14.03 3.17 -13.71
C THR A 154 -13.59 3.09 -12.27
N VAL A 155 -13.64 1.89 -11.70
CA VAL A 155 -13.18 1.58 -10.35
C VAL A 155 -11.83 0.86 -10.35
N GLU A 156 -11.24 0.64 -11.53
CA GLU A 156 -9.90 0.09 -11.67
C GLU A 156 -8.83 1.17 -11.42
N GLU A 157 -7.63 0.72 -11.06
CA GLU A 157 -6.46 1.57 -10.87
C GLU A 157 -5.36 1.17 -11.85
N ALA A 158 -4.54 2.13 -12.25
CA ALA A 158 -3.35 1.85 -13.05
C ALA A 158 -2.22 1.32 -12.16
N ARG A 159 -1.51 0.31 -12.65
CA ARG A 159 -0.33 -0.27 -12.00
C ARG A 159 0.93 0.32 -12.60
N PHE A 160 1.75 0.95 -11.76
CA PHE A 160 3.00 1.57 -12.19
C PHE A 160 4.22 0.66 -11.99
N TRP A 161 5.18 0.76 -12.90
CA TRP A 161 6.52 0.18 -12.75
C TRP A 161 7.56 0.99 -13.52
N SER A 162 8.84 0.77 -13.20
CA SER A 162 9.97 1.40 -13.87
C SER A 162 10.75 0.35 -14.65
N ASN A 163 11.25 0.72 -15.83
CA ASN A 163 12.17 -0.12 -16.60
C ASN A 163 13.52 -0.30 -15.89
N ASP A 164 13.96 0.74 -15.17
CA ASP A 164 15.17 0.72 -14.38
C ASP A 164 14.94 1.49 -13.07
N SER A 165 14.70 0.72 -12.01
CA SER A 165 14.47 1.27 -10.67
C SER A 165 15.73 1.79 -9.99
N THR A 166 16.92 1.56 -10.56
CA THR A 166 18.18 2.13 -10.04
C THR A 166 18.31 3.60 -10.43
N ILE A 167 17.80 4.00 -11.60
CA ILE A 167 17.74 5.40 -12.08
C ILE A 167 16.55 6.12 -11.46
N ALA A 168 15.33 5.58 -11.62
CA ALA A 168 14.12 6.13 -11.01
C ALA A 168 13.18 5.00 -10.58
N ALA A 169 12.86 4.94 -9.30
CA ALA A 169 11.89 3.99 -8.77
C ALA A 169 10.49 4.59 -8.71
N VAL A 170 9.46 3.75 -8.81
CA VAL A 170 8.06 4.16 -8.71
C VAL A 170 7.28 3.21 -7.81
N SER A 171 6.39 3.74 -6.99
CA SER A 171 5.45 2.93 -6.20
C SER A 171 4.28 2.47 -7.07
N ILE A 172 3.49 1.52 -6.56
CA ILE A 172 2.29 1.04 -7.25
C ILE A 172 1.29 2.17 -7.61
N GLY A 173 1.25 3.23 -6.81
CA GLY A 173 0.38 4.41 -6.99
C GLY A 173 1.04 5.60 -7.69
N GLY A 174 2.17 5.39 -8.38
CA GLY A 174 2.78 6.43 -9.23
C GLY A 174 3.69 7.42 -8.51
N ARG A 175 4.07 7.18 -7.25
CA ARG A 175 5.06 8.03 -6.55
C ARG A 175 6.48 7.67 -6.99
N ILE A 176 7.19 8.62 -7.56
CA ILE A 176 8.53 8.47 -8.14
C ILE A 176 9.60 8.94 -7.17
N SER A 177 10.74 8.26 -7.13
CA SER A 177 11.97 8.69 -6.48
C SER A 177 13.15 8.60 -7.45
N ALA A 178 13.78 9.74 -7.73
CA ALA A 178 14.99 9.84 -8.55
C ALA A 178 16.20 9.39 -7.73
N ARG A 179 16.98 8.44 -8.26
CA ARG A 179 18.01 7.71 -7.50
C ARG A 179 19.42 7.89 -8.05
N SER A 180 19.60 7.81 -9.37
CA SER A 180 20.90 8.05 -10.02
C SER A 180 20.70 8.76 -11.35
N ALA A 181 21.70 9.51 -11.79
CA ALA A 181 21.66 10.18 -13.08
C ALA A 181 21.55 9.17 -14.24
N GLY A 182 20.75 9.51 -15.24
CA GLY A 182 20.47 8.65 -16.38
C GLY A 182 19.08 8.85 -16.95
N VAL A 183 18.69 7.98 -17.88
CA VAL A 183 17.35 7.99 -18.50
C VAL A 183 16.69 6.64 -18.30
N THR A 184 15.45 6.66 -17.84
CA THR A 184 14.61 5.47 -17.71
C THR A 184 13.17 5.78 -18.14
N TYR A 185 12.31 4.77 -18.12
CA TYR A 185 10.90 4.88 -18.48
C TYR A 185 10.04 4.35 -17.36
N ILE A 186 9.01 5.11 -17.02
CA ILE A 186 7.97 4.71 -16.08
C ILE A 186 6.71 4.41 -16.87
N PHE A 187 6.17 3.22 -16.65
CA PHE A 187 4.97 2.73 -17.32
C PHE A 187 3.81 2.70 -16.35
N ALA A 188 2.60 2.84 -16.89
CA ALA A 188 1.36 2.55 -16.20
C ALA A 188 0.46 1.69 -17.08
N ALA A 189 -0.03 0.57 -16.55
CA ALA A 189 -0.94 -0.33 -17.25
C ALA A 189 -2.22 -0.59 -16.48
N ILE A 190 -3.26 -0.99 -17.21
CA ILE A 190 -4.54 -1.44 -16.68
C ILE A 190 -4.76 -2.94 -16.97
N GLY A 191 -5.74 -3.55 -16.31
CA GLY A 191 -5.95 -5.01 -16.31
C GLY A 191 -6.13 -5.65 -17.70
N ASN A 192 -6.58 -4.88 -18.70
CA ASN A 192 -6.73 -5.34 -20.08
C ASN A 192 -5.43 -5.29 -20.91
N GLY A 193 -4.28 -4.97 -20.29
CA GLY A 193 -2.96 -4.94 -20.93
C GLY A 193 -2.62 -3.64 -21.66
N LYS A 194 -3.55 -2.67 -21.75
CA LYS A 194 -3.23 -1.34 -22.27
C LYS A 194 -2.33 -0.59 -21.31
N TYR A 195 -1.37 0.15 -21.86
CA TYR A 195 -0.40 0.90 -21.09
C TYR A 195 -0.04 2.23 -21.77
N ASP A 196 0.55 3.12 -20.98
CA ASP A 196 1.21 4.35 -21.43
C ASP A 196 2.53 4.52 -20.67
N TYR A 197 3.44 5.36 -21.16
CA TYR A 197 4.75 5.55 -20.55
C TYR A 197 5.23 7.00 -20.52
N CYS A 198 6.10 7.29 -19.56
CA CYS A 198 6.73 8.58 -19.37
C CYS A 198 8.26 8.38 -19.33
N LYS A 199 8.97 9.15 -20.15
CA LYS A 199 10.44 9.20 -20.13
C LYS A 199 10.88 10.03 -18.93
N VAL A 200 11.73 9.46 -18.09
CA VAL A 200 12.29 10.14 -16.92
C VAL A 200 13.78 10.31 -17.13
N THR A 201 14.22 11.57 -17.15
CA THR A 201 15.63 11.95 -17.16
C THR A 201 16.00 12.41 -15.77
N VAL A 202 16.99 11.75 -15.16
CA VAL A 202 17.54 12.14 -13.87
C VAL A 202 18.90 12.78 -14.10
N VAL A 203 19.11 13.96 -13.55
CA VAL A 203 20.38 14.70 -13.61
C VAL A 203 21.01 14.79 -12.23
N GLU A 204 22.34 14.87 -12.20
CA GLU A 204 23.07 15.08 -10.95
C GLU A 204 22.66 16.40 -10.29
N LYS A 205 22.78 16.44 -8.96
CA LYS A 205 22.61 17.70 -8.23
C LYS A 205 23.73 18.65 -8.62
N PRO A 206 23.45 19.94 -8.87
CA PRO A 206 24.51 20.92 -9.06
C PRO A 206 25.42 20.92 -7.83
N ASP A 207 26.72 20.71 -8.03
CA ASP A 207 27.71 20.83 -6.97
C ASP A 207 27.75 22.29 -6.52
N VAL A 208 27.25 22.55 -5.31
CA VAL A 208 27.50 23.80 -4.61
C VAL A 208 28.88 23.69 -3.97
N THR A 209 29.93 23.84 -4.77
CA THR A 209 31.27 24.12 -4.22
C THR A 209 31.15 25.38 -3.37
N PRO A 210 31.48 25.35 -2.06
CA PRO A 210 31.50 26.56 -1.26
C PRO A 210 32.49 27.52 -1.90
N THR A 211 32.00 28.67 -2.38
CA THR A 211 32.88 29.78 -2.75
C THR A 211 33.62 30.18 -1.49
N GLU A 212 34.89 29.81 -1.40
CA GLU A 212 35.80 30.26 -0.35
C GLU A 212 35.79 31.79 -0.37
N SER A 213 35.24 32.38 0.70
CA SER A 213 35.25 33.83 0.89
C SER A 213 36.69 34.24 1.12
N ALA A 214 37.34 34.76 0.08
CA ALA A 214 38.63 35.44 0.21
C ALA A 214 38.48 36.58 1.22
N GLN A 215 39.23 36.49 2.31
CA GLN A 215 39.39 37.54 3.32
C GLN A 215 40.63 38.37 3.00
#